data_AF-W2LM12-F1
#
_entry.id   AF-W2LM12-F1
#
_cell.length_a   1.000
_cell.length_b   1.000
_cell.length_c   1.000
_cell.angle_alpha   90.00
_cell.angle_beta   90.00
_cell.angle_gamma   90.00
#
_symmetry.space_group_name_H-M   'P 1'
#
loop_
_entity.id
_entity.type
_entity.pdbx_description
1 polymer ?
#
loop_
_entity_poly.entity_id
_entity_poly.type
_entity_poly.pdbx_seq_one_letter_code
_entity_poly.pdbx_strand_id
1 'polypeptide(L)'
;MPNADELEYLVHNIFGNGSEFVTPVELEDKCRAFGNAQLAERVTASHPTGYSLAAAMERDGFIRAEAFCSWCVEETRFDDLNDYLVRAFGASQVVVMERQNDFARFKVRSSNNEVRLSKMFALVEDVKAKMHIREYSVSQTTLEQIFNSFASQQEEEQGVARGVYQQA
;
A
#
# COMPACT_ATOMS: atom_id res chain seq x y z
N MET A 1 10.61 1.71 1.10
CA MET A 1 11.48 2.68 1.79
C MET A 1 12.45 3.41 0.85
N PRO A 2 12.55 4.75 0.93
CA PRO A 2 13.64 5.52 0.32
C PRO A 2 14.99 5.13 0.93
N ASN A 3 16.09 5.41 0.21
CA ASN A 3 17.43 5.28 0.78
C ASN A 3 17.77 6.50 1.66
N ALA A 4 18.89 6.44 2.39
CA ALA A 4 19.27 7.49 3.34
C ALA A 4 19.47 8.86 2.66
N ASP A 5 20.20 8.90 1.54
CA ASP A 5 20.50 10.13 0.81
C ASP A 5 19.24 10.79 0.24
N GLU A 6 18.31 9.99 -0.29
CA GLU A 6 17.01 10.43 -0.78
C GLU A 6 16.15 11.01 0.34
N LEU A 7 16.15 10.35 1.51
CA LEU A 7 15.39 10.80 2.67
C LEU A 7 15.96 12.10 3.24
N GLU A 8 17.27 12.21 3.39
CA GLU A 8 17.96 13.41 3.86
C GLU A 8 17.67 14.59 2.93
N TYR A 9 17.76 14.38 1.61
CA TYR A 9 17.39 15.38 0.62
C TYR A 9 15.93 15.84 0.77
N LEU A 10 14.99 14.92 0.92
CA LEU A 10 13.56 15.25 1.04
C LEU A 10 13.27 16.02 2.33
N VAL A 11 13.84 15.59 3.45
CA VAL A 11 13.70 16.28 4.74
C VAL A 11 14.24 17.69 4.62
N HIS A 12 15.45 17.86 4.07
CA HIS A 12 16.03 19.19 3.86
C HIS A 12 15.18 20.06 2.92
N ASN A 13 14.68 19.50 1.82
CA ASN A 13 13.91 20.26 0.83
C ASN A 13 12.52 20.69 1.36
N ILE A 14 11.87 19.87 2.18
CA ILE A 14 10.48 20.12 2.66
C ILE A 14 10.47 20.88 3.99
N PHE A 15 11.49 20.70 4.82
CA PHE A 15 11.56 21.28 6.17
C PHE A 15 12.65 22.34 6.33
N GLY A 16 13.62 22.41 5.40
CA GLY A 16 14.75 23.34 5.47
C GLY A 16 15.60 23.09 6.72
N ASN A 17 15.98 24.17 7.40
CA ASN A 17 16.61 24.13 8.73
C ASN A 17 15.56 24.26 9.86
N GLY A 18 14.27 24.04 9.56
CA GLY A 18 13.14 24.27 10.45
C GLY A 18 12.77 23.07 11.33
N SER A 19 11.50 23.03 11.74
CA SER A 19 10.92 21.97 12.59
C SER A 19 11.12 20.58 11.97
N GLU A 20 11.63 19.63 12.75
CA GLU A 20 11.81 18.22 12.37
C GLU A 20 10.50 17.41 12.48
N PHE A 21 9.36 18.09 12.55
CA PHE A 21 8.06 17.49 12.80
C PHE A 21 6.96 18.13 11.95
N VAL A 22 5.92 17.36 11.66
CA VAL A 22 4.68 17.77 11.01
C VAL A 22 3.57 17.76 12.05
N THR A 23 2.92 18.90 12.27
CA THR A 23 1.71 19.01 13.10
C THR A 23 0.44 18.82 12.27
N PRO A 24 -0.75 18.61 12.88
CA PRO A 24 -2.00 18.44 12.14
C PRO A 24 -2.32 19.61 11.21
N VAL A 25 -2.01 20.84 11.63
CA VAL A 25 -2.29 22.06 10.85
C VAL A 25 -1.33 22.25 9.67
N GLU A 26 -0.15 21.65 9.73
CA GLU A 26 0.87 21.73 8.68
C GLU A 26 0.79 20.56 7.68
N LEU A 27 0.02 19.51 7.99
CA LEU A 27 0.03 18.26 7.22
C LEU A 27 -0.28 18.48 5.73
N GLU A 28 -1.34 19.21 5.41
CA GLU A 28 -1.72 19.48 4.02
C GLU A 28 -0.64 20.27 3.28
N ASP A 29 -0.08 21.31 3.91
CA ASP A 29 0.97 22.14 3.33
C ASP A 29 2.26 21.35 3.11
N LYS A 30 2.62 20.45 4.03
CA LYS A 30 3.77 19.57 3.89
C LYS A 30 3.55 18.52 2.79
N CYS A 31 2.34 17.96 2.67
CA CYS A 31 1.98 17.08 1.56
C CYS A 31 2.03 17.83 0.20
N ARG A 32 1.59 19.10 0.17
CA ARG A 32 1.70 19.97 -1.00
C ARG A 32 3.16 20.28 -1.37
N ALA A 33 4.00 20.56 -0.39
CA ALA A 33 5.44 20.79 -0.58
C ALA A 33 6.18 19.53 -1.06
N PHE A 34 5.75 18.35 -0.62
CA PHE A 34 6.21 17.07 -1.16
C PHE A 34 5.79 16.87 -2.63
N GLY A 35 4.67 17.46 -3.05
CA GLY A 35 4.17 17.44 -4.43
C GLY A 35 2.79 16.79 -4.59
N ASN A 36 2.15 16.35 -3.50
CA ASN A 36 0.82 15.74 -3.54
C ASN A 36 0.02 16.04 -2.27
N ALA A 37 -0.82 17.08 -2.31
CA ALA A 37 -1.66 17.49 -1.18
C ALA A 37 -2.69 16.42 -0.75
N GLN A 38 -3.12 15.53 -1.66
CA GLN A 38 -4.11 14.49 -1.36
C GLN A 38 -3.58 13.42 -0.40
N LEU A 39 -2.26 13.34 -0.21
CA LEU A 39 -1.67 12.43 0.79
C LEU A 39 -2.16 12.76 2.20
N ALA A 40 -2.50 14.02 2.51
CA ALA A 40 -3.01 14.39 3.82
C ALA A 40 -4.33 13.66 4.16
N GLU A 41 -5.20 13.45 3.17
CA GLU A 41 -6.48 12.75 3.33
C GLU A 41 -6.30 11.25 3.64
N ARG A 42 -5.11 10.70 3.39
CA ARG A 42 -4.78 9.29 3.64
C ARG A 42 -4.17 9.06 5.02
N VAL A 43 -3.88 10.11 5.79
CA VAL A 43 -3.39 9.97 7.18
C VAL A 43 -4.58 9.77 8.12
N THR A 44 -5.16 8.57 8.07
CA THR A 44 -6.34 8.21 8.86
C THR A 44 -6.19 6.81 9.45
N ALA A 45 -6.92 6.54 10.54
CA ALA A 45 -6.89 5.23 11.21
C ALA A 45 -7.37 4.07 10.33
N SER A 46 -8.16 4.35 9.28
CA SER A 46 -8.65 3.34 8.34
C SER A 46 -7.75 3.13 7.12
N HIS A 47 -6.75 3.99 6.89
CA HIS A 47 -5.85 3.84 5.75
C HIS A 47 -4.83 2.72 5.97
N PRO A 48 -4.60 1.80 5.01
CA PRO A 48 -3.77 0.61 5.21
C PRO A 48 -2.35 0.86 5.71
N THR A 49 -1.75 1.98 5.34
CA THR A 49 -0.38 2.39 5.76
C THR A 49 -0.41 3.68 6.59
N GLY A 50 -1.42 4.52 6.35
CA GLY A 50 -1.52 5.88 6.91
C GLY A 50 -1.96 5.88 8.38
N TYR A 51 -2.54 4.76 8.84
CA TYR A 51 -2.91 4.58 10.24
C TYR A 51 -1.72 4.75 11.19
N SER A 52 -0.50 4.39 10.76
CA SER A 52 0.72 4.49 11.57
C SER A 52 1.07 5.96 11.88
N LEU A 53 0.94 6.83 10.88
CA LEU A 53 1.12 8.27 11.01
C LEU A 53 -0.03 8.90 11.78
N ALA A 54 -1.28 8.47 11.54
CA ALA A 54 -2.44 8.95 12.28
C ALA A 54 -2.32 8.64 13.78
N ALA A 55 -1.88 7.43 14.13
CA ALA A 55 -1.65 7.04 15.52
C ALA A 55 -0.51 7.84 16.18
N ALA A 56 0.57 8.14 15.44
CA ALA A 56 1.63 9.02 15.93
C ALA A 56 1.10 10.45 16.17
N MET A 57 0.30 10.97 15.25
CA MET A 57 -0.33 12.27 15.37
C MET A 57 -1.27 12.36 16.59
N GLU A 58 -2.06 11.32 16.85
CA GLU A 58 -2.96 11.26 18.00
C GLU A 58 -2.21 11.14 19.33
N ARG A 59 -1.16 10.30 19.38
CA ARG A 59 -0.39 10.05 20.60
C ARG A 59 0.54 11.19 20.98
N ASP A 60 1.30 11.69 20.01
CA ASP A 60 2.42 12.62 20.25
C ASP A 60 2.07 14.07 19.84
N GLY A 61 0.99 14.28 19.09
CA GLY A 61 0.61 15.58 18.54
C GLY A 61 1.37 15.99 17.27
N PHE A 62 2.29 15.14 16.80
CA PHE A 62 3.11 15.38 15.62
C PHE A 62 3.61 14.09 14.96
N ILE A 63 4.09 14.20 13.72
CA ILE A 63 4.80 13.14 13.00
C ILE A 63 6.25 13.60 12.76
N ARG A 64 7.25 12.74 12.97
CA ARG A 64 8.65 13.06 12.62
C ARG A 64 8.81 13.25 11.11
N ALA A 65 9.60 14.24 10.71
CA ALA A 65 9.85 14.57 9.31
C ALA A 65 10.31 13.36 8.49
N GLU A 66 11.24 12.56 9.04
CA GLU A 66 11.70 11.31 8.40
C GLU A 66 10.57 10.31 8.17
N ALA A 67 9.71 10.09 9.17
CA ALA A 67 8.58 9.17 9.06
C ALA A 67 7.56 9.67 8.03
N PHE A 68 7.30 10.98 8.02
CA PHE A 68 6.45 11.63 7.02
C PHE A 68 7.01 11.46 5.60
N CYS A 69 8.27 11.86 5.36
CA CYS A 69 8.90 11.77 4.05
C CYS A 69 9.00 10.32 3.56
N SER A 70 9.38 9.39 4.43
CA SER A 70 9.42 7.96 4.09
C SER A 70 8.06 7.45 3.63
N TRP A 71 7.00 7.77 4.39
CA TRP A 71 5.64 7.34 4.05
C TRP A 71 5.15 7.99 2.74
N CYS A 72 5.39 9.28 2.52
CA CYS A 72 5.02 9.95 1.27
C CYS A 72 5.67 9.32 0.03
N VAL A 73 6.95 8.94 0.14
CA VAL A 73 7.66 8.24 -0.95
C VAL A 73 7.05 6.86 -1.19
N GLU A 74 6.76 6.11 -0.14
CA GLU A 74 6.17 4.77 -0.26
C GLU A 74 4.77 4.81 -0.87
N GLU A 75 3.94 5.76 -0.47
CA GLU A 75 2.62 5.98 -1.07
C GLU A 75 2.71 6.35 -2.55
N THR A 76 3.65 7.22 -2.91
CA THR A 76 3.84 7.64 -4.31
C THR A 76 4.30 6.47 -5.17
N ARG A 77 5.25 5.67 -4.68
CA ARG A 77 5.74 4.47 -5.40
C ARG A 77 4.66 3.41 -5.53
N PHE A 78 3.83 3.24 -4.51
CA PHE A 78 2.67 2.35 -4.58
C PHE A 78 1.68 2.84 -5.65
N ASP A 79 1.33 4.13 -5.65
CA ASP A 79 0.41 4.70 -6.63
C ASP A 79 0.95 4.53 -8.05
N ASP A 80 2.24 4.81 -8.28
CA ASP A 80 2.90 4.62 -9.58
C ASP A 80 2.88 3.15 -10.04
N LEU A 81 3.13 2.21 -9.14
CA LEU A 81 3.05 0.78 -9.44
C LEU A 81 1.61 0.34 -9.76
N ASN A 82 0.66 0.77 -8.95
CA ASN A 82 -0.76 0.45 -9.16
C ASN A 82 -1.25 1.02 -10.49
N ASP A 83 -0.95 2.28 -10.78
CA ASP A 83 -1.27 2.94 -12.04
C ASP A 83 -0.65 2.22 -13.24
N TYR A 84 0.60 1.80 -13.13
CA TYR A 84 1.28 1.05 -14.17
C TYR A 84 0.58 -0.28 -14.47
N LEU A 85 0.25 -1.05 -13.44
CA LEU A 85 -0.50 -2.31 -13.59
C LEU A 85 -1.88 -2.07 -14.19
N VAL A 86 -2.61 -1.04 -13.71
CA VAL A 86 -3.93 -0.66 -14.22
C VAL A 86 -3.87 -0.26 -15.69
N ARG A 87 -2.84 0.49 -16.12
CA ARG A 87 -2.65 0.84 -17.54
C ARG A 87 -2.30 -0.38 -18.40
N ALA A 88 -1.54 -1.33 -17.85
CA ALA A 88 -1.12 -2.52 -18.57
C ALA A 88 -2.22 -3.59 -18.74
N PHE A 89 -3.09 -3.75 -17.74
CA PHE A 89 -4.08 -4.84 -17.69
C PHE A 89 -5.54 -4.36 -17.66
N GLY A 90 -5.79 -3.08 -17.40
CA GLY A 90 -7.11 -2.50 -17.22
C GLY A 90 -7.55 -2.49 -15.75
N ALA A 91 -8.23 -1.41 -15.34
CA ALA A 91 -8.64 -1.18 -13.95
C ALA A 91 -9.50 -2.31 -13.36
N SER A 92 -10.35 -2.95 -14.17
CA SER A 92 -11.21 -4.05 -13.71
C SER A 92 -10.45 -5.37 -13.50
N GLN A 93 -9.19 -5.45 -13.94
CA GLN A 93 -8.38 -6.67 -13.88
C GLN A 93 -7.35 -6.64 -12.76
N VAL A 94 -7.04 -5.47 -12.20
CA VAL A 94 -6.04 -5.30 -11.14
C VAL A 94 -6.76 -5.10 -9.82
N VAL A 95 -6.50 -5.98 -8.85
CA VAL A 95 -7.07 -5.92 -7.52
C VAL A 95 -5.94 -5.93 -6.50
N VAL A 96 -5.92 -4.96 -5.60
CA VAL A 96 -5.02 -4.96 -4.44
C VAL A 96 -5.60 -5.92 -3.40
N MET A 97 -4.87 -6.99 -3.11
CA MET A 97 -5.29 -8.03 -2.16
C MET A 97 -4.77 -7.75 -0.74
N GLU A 98 -3.58 -7.17 -0.64
CA GLU A 98 -2.90 -6.91 0.63
C GLU A 98 -2.05 -5.66 0.48
N ARG A 99 -2.04 -4.83 1.52
CA ARG A 99 -1.21 -3.62 1.59
C ARG A 99 -0.80 -3.39 3.03
N GLN A 100 0.50 -3.44 3.30
CA GLN A 100 1.06 -3.21 4.63
C GLN A 100 2.49 -2.71 4.50
N ASN A 101 2.81 -1.56 5.11
CA ASN A 101 4.13 -0.93 5.03
C ASN A 101 4.61 -0.82 3.56
N ASP A 102 5.79 -1.37 3.26
CA ASP A 102 6.41 -1.42 1.94
C ASP A 102 6.06 -2.69 1.14
N PHE A 103 5.07 -3.48 1.60
CA PHE A 103 4.58 -4.68 0.95
C PHE A 103 3.18 -4.48 0.36
N ALA A 104 3.01 -4.94 -0.88
CA ALA A 104 1.72 -5.01 -1.54
C ALA A 104 1.57 -6.30 -2.34
N ARG A 105 0.38 -6.91 -2.28
CA ARG A 105 0.01 -8.07 -3.10
C ARG A 105 -1.08 -7.68 -4.06
N PHE A 106 -0.82 -7.90 -5.35
CA PHE A 106 -1.79 -7.65 -6.41
C PHE A 106 -2.30 -8.98 -6.97
N LYS A 107 -3.60 -9.04 -7.25
CA LYS A 107 -4.21 -10.07 -8.08
C LYS A 107 -4.56 -9.47 -9.42
N VAL A 108 -3.91 -9.95 -10.46
CA VAL A 108 -4.16 -9.54 -11.84
C VAL A 108 -4.91 -10.64 -12.56
N ARG A 109 -6.11 -10.31 -13.06
CA ARG A 109 -6.95 -11.21 -13.84
C ARG A 109 -6.61 -11.06 -15.33
N SER A 110 -6.82 -12.14 -16.08
CA SER A 110 -6.81 -12.08 -17.53
C SER A 110 -8.17 -12.47 -18.05
N SER A 111 -8.83 -11.56 -18.78
CA SER A 111 -10.12 -11.84 -19.41
C SER A 111 -10.03 -12.96 -20.45
N ASN A 112 -8.87 -13.16 -21.08
CA ASN A 112 -8.67 -14.06 -22.22
C ASN A 112 -7.51 -15.07 -22.05
N ASN A 113 -7.04 -15.34 -20.82
CA ASN A 113 -5.84 -16.17 -20.57
C ASN A 113 -4.54 -15.64 -21.24
N GLU A 114 -4.50 -14.37 -21.60
CA GLU A 114 -3.37 -13.69 -22.24
C GLU A 114 -2.28 -13.23 -21.27
N VAL A 115 -2.58 -13.11 -19.98
CA VAL A 115 -1.57 -12.79 -18.96
C VAL A 115 -0.80 -14.06 -18.62
N ARG A 116 0.24 -14.33 -19.41
CA ARG A 116 1.23 -15.36 -19.10
C ARG A 116 2.15 -14.88 -18.00
N LEU A 117 2.62 -15.79 -17.15
CA LEU A 117 3.65 -15.49 -16.14
C LEU A 117 4.87 -14.80 -16.74
N SER A 118 5.29 -15.21 -17.95
CA SER A 118 6.41 -14.59 -18.66
C SER A 118 6.17 -13.12 -19.02
N LYS A 119 4.94 -12.75 -19.39
CA LYS A 119 4.56 -11.36 -19.67
C LYS A 119 4.57 -10.52 -18.40
N MET A 120 4.05 -11.07 -17.28
CA MET A 120 4.08 -10.39 -15.99
C MET A 120 5.51 -10.18 -15.49
N PHE A 121 6.35 -11.21 -15.60
CA PHE A 121 7.76 -11.14 -15.23
C PHE A 121 8.49 -10.05 -16.02
N ALA A 122 8.39 -10.06 -17.35
CA ALA A 122 9.01 -9.03 -18.19
C ALA A 122 8.50 -7.62 -17.83
N LEU A 123 7.19 -7.48 -17.60
CA LEU A 123 6.57 -6.21 -17.28
C LEU A 123 7.05 -5.63 -15.93
N VAL A 124 7.23 -6.47 -14.91
CA VAL A 124 7.76 -6.05 -13.60
C VAL A 124 9.25 -5.76 -13.69
N GLU A 125 10.03 -6.57 -14.40
CA GLU A 125 11.47 -6.32 -14.63
C GLU A 125 11.71 -4.97 -15.30
N ASP A 126 10.91 -4.60 -16.32
CA ASP A 126 11.04 -3.33 -17.04
C ASP A 126 10.87 -2.09 -16.15
N VAL A 127 10.11 -2.23 -15.04
CA VAL A 127 9.85 -1.11 -14.12
C VAL A 127 10.50 -1.28 -12.76
N LYS A 128 11.17 -2.41 -12.49
CA LYS A 128 11.72 -2.76 -11.17
C LYS A 128 12.62 -1.65 -10.62
N ALA A 129 13.59 -1.22 -11.43
CA ALA A 129 14.52 -0.17 -11.05
C ALA A 129 13.81 1.19 -10.90
N LYS A 130 12.93 1.54 -11.84
CA LYS A 130 12.22 2.82 -11.86
C LYS A 130 11.25 2.99 -10.68
N MET A 131 10.59 1.90 -10.27
CA MET A 131 9.60 1.90 -9.19
C MET A 131 10.21 1.48 -7.84
N HIS A 132 11.53 1.31 -7.76
CA HIS A 132 12.25 0.91 -6.55
C HIS A 132 11.75 -0.40 -5.92
N ILE A 133 11.37 -1.38 -6.75
CA ILE A 133 10.96 -2.71 -6.28
C ILE A 133 12.20 -3.49 -5.87
N ARG A 134 12.34 -3.77 -4.57
CA ARG A 134 13.47 -4.53 -4.02
C ARG A 134 13.39 -6.00 -4.43
N GLU A 135 12.26 -6.61 -4.13
CA GLU A 135 12.00 -8.03 -4.36
C GLU A 135 10.56 -8.18 -4.82
N TYR A 136 10.31 -9.20 -5.64
CA TYR A 136 8.97 -9.57 -6.04
C TYR A 136 8.91 -11.07 -6.31
N SER A 137 7.70 -11.60 -6.27
CA SER A 137 7.39 -12.93 -6.76
C SER A 137 6.14 -12.85 -7.62
N VAL A 138 6.07 -13.69 -8.66
CA VAL A 138 4.88 -13.84 -9.49
C VAL A 138 4.50 -15.31 -9.46
N SER A 139 3.27 -15.59 -9.06
CA SER A 139 2.71 -16.94 -9.03
C SER A 139 1.35 -16.97 -9.72
N GLN A 140 1.03 -18.11 -10.32
CA GLN A 140 -0.30 -18.35 -10.84
C GLN A 140 -1.18 -18.85 -9.70
N THR A 141 -2.38 -18.28 -9.53
CA THR A 141 -3.32 -18.78 -8.53
C THR A 141 -3.74 -20.20 -8.92
N THR A 142 -3.48 -21.16 -8.04
CA THR A 142 -3.87 -22.56 -8.27
C THR A 142 -5.35 -22.75 -7.99
N LEU A 143 -5.94 -23.82 -8.55
CA LEU A 143 -7.32 -24.21 -8.20
C LEU A 143 -7.46 -24.46 -6.69
N GLU A 144 -6.45 -25.07 -6.06
CA GLU A 144 -6.42 -25.28 -4.61
C GLU A 144 -6.43 -23.96 -3.84
N GLN A 145 -5.69 -22.95 -4.27
CA GLN A 145 -5.74 -21.61 -3.65
C GLN A 145 -7.08 -20.92 -3.85
N ILE A 146 -7.76 -21.16 -4.98
CA ILE A 146 -9.14 -20.70 -5.19
C ILE A 146 -10.08 -21.39 -4.20
N PHE A 147 -9.99 -22.72 -4.05
CA PHE A 147 -10.78 -23.49 -3.09
C PHE A 147 -10.52 -23.06 -1.65
N ASN A 148 -9.25 -22.89 -1.25
CA ASN A 148 -8.88 -22.43 0.08
C ASN A 148 -9.39 -21.02 0.37
N SER A 149 -9.35 -20.12 -0.62
CA SER A 149 -9.92 -18.77 -0.49
C SER A 149 -11.45 -18.80 -0.38
N PHE A 150 -12.14 -19.74 -1.04
CA PHE A 150 -13.59 -19.91 -0.86
C PHE A 150 -13.91 -20.48 0.53
N ALA A 151 -13.12 -21.41 1.04
CA ALA A 151 -13.31 -21.99 2.35
C ALA A 151 -13.09 -20.95 3.47
N SER A 152 -12.04 -20.12 3.38
CA SER A 152 -11.75 -19.08 4.37
C SER A 152 -12.82 -17.99 4.44
N GLN A 153 -13.49 -17.69 3.32
CA GLN A 153 -14.63 -16.76 3.29
C GLN A 153 -15.89 -17.31 3.97
N GLN A 154 -16.06 -18.64 4.00
CA GLN A 154 -17.20 -19.29 4.65
C GLN A 154 -17.05 -19.39 6.17
N GLU A 155 -15.82 -19.43 6.68
CA GLU A 155 -15.57 -19.42 8.13
C GLU A 155 -15.83 -18.03 8.77
N GLU A 156 -15.61 -16.93 8.03
CA GLU A 156 -15.93 -15.57 8.49
C GLU A 156 -17.45 -15.24 8.46
N GLU A 157 -18.27 -15.97 7.69
CA GLU A 157 -19.74 -15.81 7.68
C GLU A 157 -20.50 -16.69 8.70
N GLN A 158 -19.83 -17.57 9.46
CA GLN A 158 -20.47 -18.32 10.56
C GLN A 158 -20.42 -17.57 11.90
N GLY A 159 -20.83 -16.30 11.86
CA GLY A 159 -21.25 -15.55 13.04
C GLY A 159 -22.55 -16.11 13.63
N VAL A 160 -22.41 -16.99 14.62
CA VAL A 160 -23.41 -17.39 15.63
C VAL A 160 -24.46 -18.43 15.18
N ALA A 161 -24.11 -19.72 15.26
CA ALA A 161 -25.10 -20.76 15.52
C ALA A 161 -25.58 -20.65 16.98
N ARG A 162 -26.55 -19.76 17.26
CA ARG A 162 -27.33 -19.77 18.51
C ARG A 162 -28.26 -20.99 18.46
N GLY A 163 -27.97 -22.00 19.29
CA GLY A 163 -28.92 -23.07 19.58
C GLY A 163 -28.36 -24.47 19.41
N VAL A 164 -27.42 -24.86 20.27
CA VAL A 164 -27.18 -26.28 20.56
C VAL A 164 -27.56 -26.48 22.02
N TYR A 165 -28.74 -27.05 22.25
CA TYR A 165 -29.18 -27.50 23.57
C TYR A 165 -28.37 -28.74 23.97
N GLN A 166 -27.75 -28.69 25.14
CA GLN A 166 -27.13 -29.85 25.78
C GLN A 166 -28.23 -30.77 26.34
N GLN A 167 -28.07 -32.08 26.11
CA GLN A 167 -29.07 -33.13 26.33
C GLN A 167 -29.55 -33.29 27.78
N ALA A 168 -30.72 -33.94 27.87
CA ALA A 168 -31.54 -34.30 29.02
C ALA A 168 -30.82 -34.84 30.26
#